data_AF-A0A8H8JQQ2-F1
#
_entry.id   AF-A0A8H8JQQ2-F1
#
_cell.length_a   1.000
_cell.length_b   1.000
_cell.length_c   1.000
_cell.angle_alpha   90.00
_cell.angle_beta   90.00
_cell.angle_gamma   90.00
#
_symmetry.space_group_name_H-M   'P 1'
#
loop_
_entity.id
_entity.type
_entity.pdbx_description
1 polymer ?
#
loop_
_entity_poly.entity_id
_entity_poly.type
_entity_poly.pdbx_seq_one_letter_code
_entity_poly.pdbx_strand_id
1 'polypeptide(L)'
;MNKKYTIVFKDSAPQSEKDKVVARIQAAGGEIVHLYDSLNGFAATVPDNYLQTLQGLRLQDGAAVDYISEPPPVPYARTLIVLQSQMAR
;
A
#
# COMPACT_ATOMS: atom_id res chain seq x y z
N MET A 1 -5.43 -11.14 -11.36
CA MET A 1 -6.33 -10.28 -10.56
C MET A 1 -5.46 -9.21 -9.90
N ASN A 2 -6.05 -8.20 -9.25
CA ASN A 2 -5.28 -7.18 -8.53
C ASN A 2 -5.58 -7.35 -7.04
N LYS A 3 -4.52 -7.49 -6.23
CA LYS A 3 -4.63 -7.63 -4.78
C LYS A 3 -4.00 -6.41 -4.10
N LYS A 4 -4.54 -6.03 -2.95
CA LYS A 4 -4.00 -4.91 -2.16
C LYS A 4 -2.87 -5.42 -1.29
N TYR A 5 -1.79 -4.65 -1.22
CA TYR A 5 -0.66 -4.89 -0.33
C TYR A 5 -0.24 -3.59 0.32
N THR A 6 0.32 -3.69 1.52
CA THR A 6 1.03 -2.61 2.18
C THR A 6 2.53 -2.84 2.02
N ILE A 7 3.20 -1.86 1.41
CA ILE A 7 4.65 -1.84 1.21
C ILE A 7 5.22 -0.85 2.22
N VAL A 8 6.07 -1.35 3.11
CA VAL A 8 6.79 -0.56 4.11
C VAL A 8 8.24 -0.48 3.69
N PHE A 9 8.81 0.72 3.72
CA PHE A 9 10.20 1.00 3.44
C PHE A 9 11.01 1.12 4.73
N LYS A 10 12.31 0.89 4.62
CA LYS A 10 13.26 1.17 5.70
C LYS A 10 13.29 2.66 6.00
N ASP A 11 13.55 3.02 7.25
CA ASP A 11 13.66 4.45 7.64
C ASP A 11 14.79 5.19 6.91
N SER A 12 15.85 4.47 6.52
CA SER A 12 16.95 5.01 5.74
C SER A 12 16.67 5.11 4.23
N ALA A 13 15.53 4.62 3.76
CA ALA A 13 15.19 4.64 2.34
C ALA A 13 14.94 6.08 1.87
N PRO A 14 15.74 6.60 0.91
CA PRO A 14 15.53 7.93 0.39
C PRO A 14 14.22 7.98 -0.42
N GLN A 15 13.59 9.16 -0.44
CA GLN A 15 12.33 9.39 -1.14
C GLN A 15 12.42 9.00 -2.63
N SER A 16 13.56 9.23 -3.27
CA SER A 16 13.81 8.86 -4.66
C SER A 16 13.67 7.36 -4.94
N GLU A 17 14.02 6.49 -3.99
CA GLU A 17 13.82 5.05 -4.12
C GLU A 17 12.35 4.67 -3.93
N LYS A 18 11.66 5.32 -2.98
CA LYS A 18 10.21 5.13 -2.78
C LYS A 18 9.44 5.49 -4.06
N ASP A 19 9.77 6.63 -4.67
CA ASP A 19 9.13 7.11 -5.90
C ASP A 19 9.39 6.17 -7.09
N LYS A 20 10.58 5.57 -7.18
CA LYS A 20 10.88 4.52 -8.19
C LYS A 20 9.99 3.29 -8.01
N VAL A 21 9.77 2.84 -6.77
CA VAL A 21 8.89 1.70 -6.50
C VAL A 21 7.45 2.04 -6.87
N VAL A 22 6.97 3.23 -6.51
CA VAL A 22 5.64 3.72 -6.91
C VAL A 22 5.49 3.72 -8.43
N ALA A 23 6.43 4.32 -9.15
CA ALA A 23 6.40 4.39 -10.60
C ALA A 23 6.39 3.01 -11.25
N ARG A 24 7.14 2.04 -10.69
CA ARG A 24 7.16 0.66 -11.18
C ARG A 24 5.83 -0.07 -10.95
N ILE A 25 5.20 0.12 -9.79
CA ILE A 25 3.88 -0.44 -9.51
C ILE A 25 2.84 0.15 -10.48
N GLN A 26 2.87 1.46 -10.68
CA GLN A 26 1.97 2.14 -11.63
C GLN A 26 2.20 1.69 -13.07
N ALA A 27 3.45 1.58 -13.52
CA ALA A 27 3.80 1.08 -14.84
C ALA A 27 3.37 -0.38 -15.07
N ALA A 28 3.31 -1.19 -14.00
CA ALA A 28 2.81 -2.56 -14.05
C ALA A 28 1.27 -2.66 -14.07
N GLY A 29 0.54 -1.54 -13.96
CA GLY A 29 -0.92 -1.51 -13.88
C GLY A 29 -1.47 -1.63 -12.46
N GLY A 30 -0.63 -1.38 -11.45
CA GLY A 30 -1.03 -1.20 -10.06
C GLY A 30 -1.32 0.25 -9.72
N GLU A 31 -1.94 0.51 -8.56
CA GLU A 31 -2.29 1.86 -8.13
C GLU A 31 -1.96 2.06 -6.65
N ILE A 32 -1.57 3.28 -6.29
CA ILE A 32 -1.39 3.62 -4.87
C ILE A 32 -2.77 3.96 -4.30
N VAL A 33 -3.17 3.23 -3.28
CA VAL A 33 -4.48 3.35 -2.64
C VAL A 33 -4.42 4.28 -1.42
N HIS A 34 -3.32 4.22 -0.67
CA HIS A 34 -3.17 5.01 0.55
C HIS A 34 -1.69 5.22 0.87
N LEU A 35 -1.32 6.44 1.26
CA LEU A 35 -0.01 6.74 1.81
C LEU A 35 -0.14 6.78 3.33
N TYR A 36 0.75 6.11 4.05
CA TYR A 36 0.78 6.21 5.50
C TYR A 36 1.79 7.30 5.89
N ASP A 37 1.34 8.33 6.61
CA ASP A 37 2.25 9.39 7.08
C ASP A 37 3.07 8.94 8.31
N SER A 38 2.48 8.09 9.15
CA SER A 38 3.11 7.61 10.39
C SER A 38 3.98 6.36 10.21
N LEU A 39 3.87 5.69 9.06
CA LEU A 39 4.68 4.54 8.68
C LEU A 39 5.33 4.90 7.36
N ASN A 40 6.65 4.73 7.22
CA ASN A 40 7.37 4.98 5.97
C ASN A 40 6.93 3.99 4.86
N GLY A 41 5.70 4.09 4.35
CA GLY A 41 5.07 3.06 3.54
C GLY A 41 3.74 3.47 2.92
N PHE A 42 3.22 2.63 2.04
CA PHE A 42 1.96 2.86 1.35
C PHE A 42 1.22 1.57 1.04
N ALA A 43 -0.11 1.67 0.93
CA ALA A 43 -0.95 0.62 0.38
C ALA A 43 -1.09 0.80 -1.12
N ALA A 44 -0.90 -0.28 -1.88
CA ALA A 44 -1.07 -0.30 -3.32
C ALA A 44 -1.84 -1.54 -3.79
N THR A 45 -2.62 -1.41 -4.86
CA THR A 45 -3.09 -2.54 -5.65
C THR A 45 -1.96 -3.02 -6.53
N VAL A 46 -1.60 -4.28 -6.39
CA VAL A 46 -0.53 -4.93 -7.15
C VAL A 46 -1.17 -6.04 -7.99
N PRO A 47 -0.90 -6.08 -9.29
CA PRO A 47 -1.28 -7.20 -10.15
C PRO A 47 -0.59 -8.51 -9.70
N ASP A 48 -1.31 -9.64 -9.72
CA ASP A 48 -0.73 -10.93 -9.29
C ASP A 48 0.55 -11.30 -10.07
N ASN A 49 0.61 -10.97 -11.36
CA ASN A 49 1.80 -11.19 -12.21
C ASN A 49 3.00 -10.31 -11.82
N TYR A 50 2.78 -9.22 -11.09
CA TYR A 50 3.84 -8.33 -10.64
C TYR A 50 4.31 -8.64 -9.21
N LEU A 51 3.55 -9.45 -8.46
CA LEU A 51 3.85 -9.77 -7.07
C LEU A 51 5.24 -10.39 -6.88
N GLN A 52 5.60 -11.36 -7.73
CA GLN A 52 6.90 -12.02 -7.66
C GLN A 52 8.05 -11.04 -7.92
N THR A 53 7.87 -10.12 -8.86
CA THR A 53 8.82 -9.03 -9.13
C THR A 53 8.95 -8.12 -7.91
N LEU A 54 7.83 -7.73 -7.29
CA LEU A 54 7.81 -6.88 -6.11
C LEU A 54 8.53 -7.54 -4.92
N GLN A 55 8.31 -8.84 -4.70
CA GLN A 55 9.05 -9.62 -3.70
C GLN A 55 10.54 -9.69 -4.02
N GLY A 56 10.91 -9.82 -5.30
CA GLY A 56 12.31 -9.74 -5.74
C GLY A 56 12.95 -8.38 -5.47
N LEU A 57 12.20 -7.27 -5.57
CA LEU A 57 12.68 -5.93 -5.20
C LEU A 57 12.99 -5.83 -3.70
N ARG A 58 12.21 -6.50 -2.84
CA ARG A 58 12.50 -6.59 -1.39
C ARG A 58 13.77 -7.36 -1.10
N LEU A 59 14.05 -8.40 -1.88
CA LEU A 59 15.18 -9.32 -1.66
C LEU A 59 16.52 -8.78 -2.20
N GLN A 60 16.53 -7.64 -2.89
CA GLN A 60 17.78 -7.03 -3.35
C GLN A 60 18.58 -6.46 -2.18
N ASP A 61 19.89 -6.65 -2.22
CA ASP A 61 20.81 -6.05 -1.25
C ASP A 61 20.74 -4.52 -1.37
N GLY A 62 20.55 -3.81 -0.26
CA GLY A 62 20.24 -2.37 -0.27
C GLY A 62 18.81 -2.01 -0.67
N ALA A 63 17.89 -2.98 -0.75
CA ALA A 63 16.48 -2.71 -1.03
C ALA A 63 15.90 -1.71 -0.02
N ALA A 64 15.23 -0.69 -0.57
CA ALA A 64 14.48 0.32 0.16
C ALA A 64 13.25 -0.28 0.86
N VAL A 65 12.69 -1.36 0.31
CA VAL A 65 11.51 -2.06 0.86
C VAL A 65 11.94 -2.96 2.01
N ASP A 66 11.33 -2.78 3.17
CA ASP A 66 11.56 -3.58 4.36
C ASP A 66 10.58 -4.75 4.44
N TYR A 67 9.29 -4.44 4.31
CA TYR A 67 8.22 -5.41 4.53
C TYR A 67 7.06 -5.23 3.54
N ILE A 68 6.48 -6.35 3.10
CA ILE A 68 5.29 -6.38 2.26
C ILE A 68 4.28 -7.28 2.95
N SER A 69 3.12 -6.74 3.31
CA SER A 69 2.01 -7.48 3.91
C SER A 69 0.72 -7.29 3.17
N GLU A 70 -0.24 -8.15 3.46
CA GLU A 70 -1.64 -7.80 3.23
C GLU A 70 -1.96 -6.52 4.01
N PRO A 71 -2.79 -5.62 3.45
CA PRO A 71 -3.23 -4.46 4.20
C PRO A 71 -3.91 -4.94 5.49
N PRO A 72 -3.77 -4.21 6.60
CA PRO A 72 -4.55 -4.52 7.78
C PRO A 72 -6.03 -4.58 7.37
N PRO A 73 -6.82 -5.53 7.90
CA PRO A 73 -8.26 -5.45 7.74
C PRO A 73 -8.66 -4.05 8.18
N VAL A 74 -9.45 -3.35 7.38
CA VAL A 74 -9.95 -2.03 7.75
C VAL A 74 -11.25 -2.22 8.54
N PRO A 75 -11.26 -2.27 9.90
CA PRO A 75 -12.53 -2.21 10.63
C PRO A 75 -13.13 -0.80 10.65
N TYR A 76 -12.55 0.19 9.95
CA TYR A 76 -13.03 1.57 9.98
C TYR A 76 -13.36 2.11 8.58
N ALA A 77 -14.09 1.33 7.78
CA ALA A 77 -15.14 1.99 7.01
C ALA A 77 -16.16 2.49 8.05
N ARG A 78 -16.00 3.75 8.48
CA ARG A 78 -17.02 4.48 9.21
C ARG A 78 -18.30 4.46 8.37
N THR A 79 -19.16 3.46 8.60
CA THR A 79 -20.60 3.54 8.35
C THR A 79 -21.15 4.59 9.32
N LEU A 80 -20.85 5.87 9.06
CA LEU A 80 -21.32 7.01 9.85
C LEU A 80 -22.29 7.86 9.03
N ILE A 81 -23.03 7.24 8.11
CA ILE A 81 -24.08 7.92 7.33
C ILE A 81 -25.49 7.38 7.64
N VAL A 82 -25.68 6.34 8.45
CA VAL A 82 -27.03 5.83 8.79
C VAL A 82 -27.28 5.72 10.31
N LEU A 83 -26.90 6.75 11.06
CA LEU A 83 -27.36 6.88 12.46
C LEU A 83 -27.69 8.33 12.83
N GLN A 84 -28.32 9.07 11.92
CA GLN A 84 -28.98 10.34 12.23
C GLN A 84 -30.46 10.40 11.74
N SER A 85 -30.97 9.36 11.07
CA SER A 85 -32.35 9.35 10.55
C SER A 85 -33.39 8.64 11.44
N GLN A 86 -33.12 8.40 12.72
CA GLN A 86 -34.10 7.79 13.65
C GLN A 86 -34.38 8.60 14.92
N MET A 87 -34.25 9.93 14.86
CA MET A 87 -34.76 10.82 15.92
C MET A 87 -35.62 11.96 15.35
N ALA A 88 -36.50 11.64 14.40
CA ALA A 88 -37.57 12.54 13.99
C ALA A 88 -38.88 11.75 13.88
N ARG A 89 -39.50 11.52 15.04
CA ARG A 89 -40.94 11.32 15.19
C ARG A 89 -41.40 12.13 16.40
#